data_AF-A0A9P5WI87-F1
#
_entry.id   AF-A0A9P5WI87-F1
#
_cell.length_a   1.000
_cell.length_b   1.000
_cell.length_c   1.000
_cell.angle_alpha   90.00
_cell.angle_beta   90.00
_cell.angle_gamma   90.00
#
_symmetry.space_group_name_H-M   'P 1'
#
loop_
_entity.id
_entity.type
_entity.pdbx_description
1 polymer ?
#
loop_
_entity_poly.entity_id
_entity_poly.type
_entity_poly.pdbx_seq_one_letter_code
_entity_poly.pdbx_strand_id
1 'polypeptide(L)'
;MFIDLNLGNLLIEKFKRQGAVFPKSVIQTLVETFAYQLKPQFDGEEDMYLALPRNDCFDDIKDPRSIGIDGGYMCLDASELKRVVFEPVVKQVLGLIREQLRGAKRCSAIFMVGGFGSSTYLLDRVKQEFGGVIKTIAAPHRPEMAVVCGAVYAGLNPRAVTSRITRRCYSTDVILPFINGVDPITLKNDRINGVMCQNRFDTLSEKDKRFKLMSASPSRIFL
;
A
#
# COMPACT_ATOMS: atom_id res chain seq x y z
N MET A 1 5.39 -6.40 1.96
CA MET A 1 6.55 -5.66 1.44
C MET A 1 7.05 -4.59 2.42
N PHE A 2 6.30 -3.53 2.76
CA PHE A 2 6.84 -2.46 3.63
C PHE A 2 7.12 -2.88 5.08
N ILE A 3 6.16 -3.57 5.72
CA ILE A 3 6.33 -4.09 7.08
C ILE A 3 7.48 -5.10 7.14
N ASP A 4 7.53 -6.00 6.15
CA ASP A 4 8.54 -7.06 6.08
C ASP A 4 9.94 -6.46 5.88
N LEU A 5 10.04 -5.39 5.08
CA LEU A 5 11.27 -4.60 4.90
C LEU A 5 11.70 -3.90 6.19
N ASN A 6 10.76 -3.28 6.92
CA ASN A 6 11.07 -2.62 8.19
C ASN A 6 11.58 -3.63 9.23
N LEU A 7 10.99 -4.83 9.29
CA LEU A 7 11.51 -5.88 10.15
C LEU A 7 12.90 -6.34 9.70
N GLY A 8 13.11 -6.58 8.40
CA GLY A 8 14.43 -6.95 7.88
C GLY A 8 15.51 -5.94 8.28
N ASN A 9 15.21 -4.64 8.18
CA ASN A 9 16.11 -3.57 8.62
C ASN A 9 16.33 -3.58 10.13
N LEU A 10 15.28 -3.79 10.94
CA LEU A 10 15.40 -3.91 12.39
C LEU A 10 16.33 -5.08 12.79
N LEU A 11 16.15 -6.25 12.16
CA LEU A 11 16.99 -7.43 12.39
C LEU A 11 18.45 -7.15 12.02
N ILE A 12 18.69 -6.57 10.85
CA ILE A 12 20.04 -6.18 10.41
C ILE A 12 20.71 -5.26 11.43
N GLU A 13 20.00 -4.25 11.93
CA GLU A 13 20.56 -3.31 12.92
C GLU A 13 20.83 -3.96 14.28
N LYS A 14 19.94 -4.85 14.76
CA LYS A 14 20.17 -5.63 16.00
C LYS A 14 21.41 -6.50 15.88
N PHE A 15 21.55 -7.18 14.75
CA PHE A 15 22.67 -8.08 14.49
C PHE A 15 24.01 -7.34 14.30
N LYS A 16 24.02 -6.21 13.59
CA LYS A 16 25.22 -5.37 13.45
C LYS A 16 25.78 -4.91 14.79
N ARG A 17 24.92 -4.58 15.76
CA ARG A 17 25.36 -4.15 17.12
C ARG A 17 26.14 -5.22 17.86
N GLN A 18 25.93 -6.50 17.52
CA GLN A 18 26.66 -7.63 18.10
C GLN A 18 27.96 -7.97 17.37
N GLY A 19 28.28 -7.27 16.28
CA GLY A 19 29.50 -7.49 15.50
C GLY A 19 29.49 -8.76 14.64
N ALA A 20 28.36 -9.45 14.54
CA ALA A 20 28.20 -10.66 13.75
C ALA A 20 27.71 -10.33 12.32
N VAL A 21 28.29 -11.00 11.33
CA VAL A 21 27.90 -10.89 9.93
C VAL A 21 26.85 -11.95 9.64
N PHE A 22 25.58 -11.56 9.58
CA PHE A 22 24.51 -12.50 9.31
C PHE A 22 24.35 -12.74 7.80
N PRO A 23 24.26 -14.01 7.36
CA PRO A 23 23.92 -14.31 5.98
C PRO A 23 22.56 -13.71 5.62
N LYS A 24 22.45 -13.12 4.42
CA LYS A 24 21.18 -12.57 3.92
C LYS A 24 20.06 -13.61 3.89
N SER A 25 20.40 -14.88 3.65
CA SER A 25 19.45 -15.99 3.66
C SER A 25 18.78 -16.19 5.02
N VAL A 26 19.53 -16.05 6.13
CA VAL A 26 18.97 -16.19 7.49
C VAL A 26 17.96 -15.08 7.76
N ILE A 27 18.31 -13.83 7.44
CA ILE A 27 17.39 -12.69 7.60
C ILE A 27 16.14 -12.89 6.74
N GLN A 28 16.29 -13.38 5.50
CA GLN A 28 15.15 -13.67 4.64
C GLN A 28 14.23 -14.73 5.27
N THR A 29 14.77 -15.84 5.78
CA THR A 29 13.98 -16.88 6.46
C THR A 29 13.25 -16.34 7.69
N LEU A 30 13.90 -15.50 8.48
CA LEU A 30 13.29 -14.86 9.65
C LEU A 30 12.13 -13.93 9.24
N VAL A 31 12.34 -13.10 8.22
CA VAL A 31 11.32 -12.19 7.69
C VAL A 31 10.16 -12.96 7.08
N GLU A 32 10.41 -14.06 6.38
CA GLU A 32 9.36 -14.94 5.83
C GLU A 32 8.56 -15.58 6.95
N THR A 33 9.23 -16.15 7.96
CA THR A 33 8.56 -16.76 9.12
C THR A 33 7.68 -15.75 9.84
N PHE A 34 8.20 -14.54 10.07
CA PHE A 34 7.42 -13.43 10.62
C PHE A 34 6.21 -13.08 9.75
N ALA A 35 6.40 -12.92 8.43
CA ALA A 35 5.35 -12.47 7.53
C ALA A 35 4.16 -13.44 7.49
N TYR A 36 4.40 -14.74 7.61
CA TYR A 36 3.36 -15.77 7.57
C TYR A 36 2.75 -16.08 8.93
N GLN A 37 3.53 -16.09 10.01
CA GLN A 37 3.07 -16.59 11.31
C GLN A 37 2.73 -15.47 12.29
N LEU A 38 3.61 -14.47 12.42
CA LEU A 38 3.54 -13.48 13.50
C LEU A 38 2.82 -12.20 13.06
N LYS A 39 3.15 -11.70 11.88
CA LYS A 39 2.58 -10.45 11.33
C LYS A 39 1.04 -10.43 11.31
N PRO A 40 0.33 -11.52 10.94
CA PRO A 40 -1.13 -11.52 10.97
C PRO A 40 -1.72 -11.49 12.40
N GLN A 41 -0.95 -11.95 13.39
CA GLN A 41 -1.38 -12.06 14.78
C GLN A 41 -1.07 -10.81 15.62
N PHE A 42 -0.24 -9.90 15.08
CA PHE A 42 0.17 -8.70 15.81
C PHE A 42 -1.02 -7.79 16.18
N ASP A 43 -1.18 -7.57 17.47
CA ASP A 43 -2.20 -6.71 18.08
C ASP A 43 -1.65 -5.38 18.61
N GLY A 44 -0.32 -5.26 18.73
CA GLY A 44 0.34 -4.07 19.23
C GLY A 44 0.54 -4.00 20.74
N GLU A 45 0.25 -5.08 21.47
CA GLU A 45 0.33 -5.15 22.93
C GLU A 45 1.18 -6.33 23.41
N GLU A 46 1.03 -7.51 22.80
CA GLU A 46 1.77 -8.72 23.22
C GLU A 46 3.11 -8.88 22.49
N ASP A 47 4.14 -9.29 23.25
CA ASP A 47 5.44 -9.66 22.70
C ASP A 47 5.31 -10.92 21.84
N MET A 48 6.08 -10.98 20.75
CA MET A 48 6.05 -12.12 19.85
C MET A 48 7.38 -12.86 19.83
N TYR A 49 7.32 -14.18 19.72
CA TYR A 49 8.52 -15.02 19.72
C TYR A 49 8.75 -15.60 18.33
N LEU A 50 9.89 -15.26 17.75
CA LEU A 50 10.32 -15.75 16.44
C LEU A 50 11.28 -16.92 16.62
N ALA A 51 10.90 -18.11 16.14
CA ALA A 51 11.78 -19.26 16.16
C ALA A 51 13.01 -19.01 15.26
N LEU A 52 14.20 -19.25 15.81
CA LEU A 52 15.44 -19.09 15.06
C LEU A 52 15.75 -20.37 14.27
N PRO A 53 16.14 -20.26 12.99
CA PRO A 53 16.58 -21.42 12.23
C PRO A 53 17.90 -21.94 12.82
N ARG A 54 18.10 -23.26 12.74
CA ARG A 54 19.37 -23.87 13.16
C ARG A 54 20.49 -23.38 12.23
N ASN A 55 21.36 -22.52 12.74
CA ASN A 55 22.44 -21.92 11.97
C ASN A 55 23.56 -21.43 12.89
N ASP A 56 24.80 -21.71 12.51
CA ASP A 56 26.00 -21.39 13.30
C ASP A 56 26.20 -19.87 13.50
N CYS A 57 25.55 -19.02 12.67
CA CYS A 57 25.63 -17.56 12.82
C CYS A 57 25.11 -17.01 14.16
N PHE A 58 24.31 -17.81 14.89
CA PHE A 58 23.83 -17.43 16.22
C PHE A 58 24.83 -17.78 17.33
N ASP A 59 25.79 -18.68 17.07
CA ASP A 59 26.79 -19.10 18.06
C ASP A 59 27.86 -18.02 18.28
N ASP A 60 28.12 -17.19 17.27
CA ASP A 60 29.09 -16.08 17.31
C ASP A 60 28.57 -14.82 18.03
N ILE A 61 27.33 -14.83 18.53
CA ILE A 61 26.75 -13.67 19.21
C ILE A 61 27.34 -13.52 20.62
N LYS A 62 27.99 -12.39 20.87
CA LYS A 62 28.62 -12.08 22.17
C LYS A 62 27.61 -11.99 23.33
N ASP A 63 26.48 -11.34 23.10
CA ASP A 63 25.40 -11.22 24.10
C ASP A 63 24.02 -11.47 23.46
N PRO A 64 23.60 -12.75 23.38
CA PRO A 64 22.32 -13.13 22.79
C PRO A 64 21.12 -12.50 23.52
N ARG A 65 21.20 -12.35 24.84
CA ARG A 65 20.11 -11.82 25.66
C ARG A 65 19.85 -10.35 25.38
N SER A 66 20.90 -9.56 25.12
CA SER A 66 20.75 -8.13 24.77
C SER A 66 19.97 -7.87 23.48
N ILE A 67 19.88 -8.85 22.57
CA ILE A 67 19.06 -8.77 21.35
C ILE A 67 17.78 -9.61 21.43
N GLY A 68 17.43 -10.09 22.63
CA GLY A 68 16.21 -10.84 22.89
C GLY A 68 16.28 -12.31 22.47
N ILE A 69 17.48 -12.87 22.26
CA ILE A 69 17.64 -14.29 21.91
C ILE A 69 17.79 -15.11 23.19
N ASP A 70 16.90 -16.08 23.36
CA ASP A 70 16.96 -17.08 24.43
C ASP A 70 16.33 -18.40 23.97
N GLY A 71 16.94 -19.52 24.33
CA GLY A 71 16.38 -20.85 24.06
C GLY A 71 16.05 -21.17 22.59
N GLY A 72 16.74 -20.56 21.62
CA GLY A 72 16.45 -20.74 20.19
C GLY A 72 15.30 -19.89 19.65
N TYR A 73 14.78 -18.95 20.44
CA TYR A 73 13.79 -17.98 20.04
C TYR A 73 14.35 -16.57 20.14
N MET A 74 13.86 -15.67 19.29
CA MET A 74 14.07 -14.24 19.41
C MET A 74 12.76 -13.58 19.86
N CYS A 75 12.78 -12.93 21.01
CA CYS A 75 11.71 -12.07 21.48
C CYS A 75 11.70 -10.77 20.66
N LEU A 76 10.54 -10.49 20.07
CA LEU A 76 10.20 -9.24 19.40
C LEU A 76 9.30 -8.44 20.35
N ASP A 77 9.91 -7.51 21.09
CA ASP A 77 9.22 -6.59 21.99
C ASP A 77 8.10 -5.84 21.25
N ALA A 78 6.90 -5.88 21.81
CA ALA A 78 5.71 -5.31 21.19
C ALA A 78 5.87 -3.80 20.95
N SER A 79 6.46 -3.08 21.90
CA SER A 79 6.65 -1.63 21.81
C SER A 79 7.65 -1.24 20.70
N GLU A 80 8.76 -1.97 20.58
CA GLU A 80 9.75 -1.78 19.54
C GLU A 80 9.18 -2.15 18.17
N LEU A 81 8.51 -3.30 18.07
CA LEU A 81 7.92 -3.76 16.82
C LEU A 81 6.82 -2.82 16.34
N LYS A 82 5.95 -2.37 17.25
CA LYS A 82 4.96 -1.32 17.00
C LYS A 82 5.63 -0.08 16.45
N ARG A 83 6.62 0.48 17.17
CA ARG A 83 7.26 1.76 16.83
C ARG A 83 8.06 1.72 15.53
N VAL A 84 8.83 0.66 15.30
CA VAL A 84 9.81 0.59 14.20
C VAL A 84 9.24 -0.09 12.96
N VAL A 85 8.38 -1.10 13.14
CA VAL A 85 7.92 -1.95 12.04
C VAL A 85 6.54 -1.55 11.54
N PHE A 86 5.56 -1.43 12.44
CA PHE A 86 4.16 -1.17 12.07
C PHE A 86 3.81 0.32 11.96
N GLU A 87 4.16 1.15 12.94
CA GLU A 87 3.80 2.57 12.99
C GLU A 87 4.14 3.36 11.74
N PRO A 88 5.33 3.22 11.13
CA PRO A 88 5.67 3.99 9.95
C PRO A 88 4.70 3.71 8.78
N VAL A 89 4.23 2.47 8.66
CA VAL A 89 3.30 2.05 7.60
C VAL A 89 1.87 2.42 7.97
N VAL A 90 1.46 2.21 9.22
CA VAL A 90 0.13 2.55 9.73
C VAL A 90 -0.13 4.06 9.59
N LYS A 91 0.82 4.91 9.98
CA LYS A 91 0.72 6.37 9.82
C LYS A 91 0.56 6.80 8.35
N GLN A 92 1.25 6.15 7.43
CA GLN A 92 1.07 6.41 5.99
C GLN A 92 -0.34 6.07 5.53
N VAL A 93 -0.88 4.91 5.95
CA VAL A 93 -2.26 4.51 5.63
C VAL A 93 -3.27 5.51 6.19
N LEU A 94 -3.12 5.92 7.45
CA LEU A 94 -3.97 6.91 8.11
C LEU A 94 -3.90 8.28 7.40
N GLY A 95 -2.70 8.69 6.96
CA GLY A 95 -2.51 9.88 6.12
C GLY A 95 -3.28 9.81 4.81
N LEU A 96 -3.18 8.69 4.09
CA LEU A 96 -3.90 8.47 2.83
C LEU A 96 -5.42 8.48 3.04
N ILE A 97 -5.93 7.83 4.10
CA ILE A 97 -7.37 7.86 4.42
C ILE A 97 -7.83 9.30 4.65
N ARG A 98 -7.07 10.09 5.41
CA ARG A 98 -7.39 11.50 5.67
C ARG A 98 -7.44 12.33 4.39
N GLU A 99 -6.51 12.12 3.46
CA GLU A 99 -6.52 12.78 2.16
C GLU A 99 -7.75 12.41 1.32
N GLN A 100 -8.11 11.13 1.28
CA GLN A 100 -9.31 10.67 0.58
C GLN A 100 -10.59 11.26 1.19
N LEU A 101 -10.67 11.34 2.52
CA LEU A 101 -11.82 11.93 3.22
C LEU A 101 -11.94 13.44 2.95
N ARG A 102 -10.82 14.17 2.82
CA ARG A 102 -10.84 15.60 2.45
C ARG A 102 -11.37 15.84 1.04
N GLY A 103 -11.07 14.94 0.10
CA GLY A 103 -11.56 15.02 -1.28
C GLY A 103 -13.00 14.51 -1.46
N ALA A 104 -13.51 13.74 -0.50
CA ALA A 104 -14.85 13.15 -0.57
C ALA A 104 -15.93 14.11 -0.06
N LYS A 105 -17.03 14.27 -0.82
CA LYS A 105 -18.19 15.07 -0.38
C LYS A 105 -18.87 14.48 0.88
N ARG A 106 -18.89 13.15 1.01
CA ARG A 106 -19.46 12.42 2.15
C ARG A 106 -18.90 11.00 2.17
N CYS A 107 -18.49 10.51 3.33
CA CYS A 107 -18.12 9.12 3.57
C CYS A 107 -18.97 8.57 4.72
N SER A 108 -19.67 7.46 4.48
CA SER A 108 -20.53 6.82 5.49
C SER A 108 -19.86 5.62 6.15
N ALA A 109 -18.94 4.96 5.44
CA ALA A 109 -18.31 3.73 5.87
C ALA A 109 -16.91 3.56 5.27
N ILE A 110 -16.02 2.94 6.04
CA ILE A 110 -14.70 2.46 5.60
C ILE A 110 -14.67 0.95 5.75
N PHE A 111 -14.31 0.25 4.67
CA PHE A 111 -14.10 -1.19 4.68
C PHE A 111 -12.62 -1.52 4.47
N MET A 112 -12.02 -2.22 5.42
CA MET A 112 -10.63 -2.67 5.35
C MET A 112 -10.56 -3.96 4.53
N VAL A 113 -9.77 -3.97 3.46
CA VAL A 113 -9.66 -5.13 2.54
C VAL A 113 -8.19 -5.43 2.21
N GLY A 114 -7.93 -6.66 1.77
CA GLY A 114 -6.60 -7.18 1.46
C GLY A 114 -5.87 -7.77 2.68
N GLY A 115 -4.71 -8.38 2.44
CA GLY A 115 -3.97 -9.13 3.47
C GLY A 115 -3.36 -8.28 4.59
N PHE A 116 -3.19 -6.96 4.41
CA PHE A 116 -2.87 -6.07 5.53
C PHE A 116 -4.13 -5.42 6.14
N GLY A 117 -5.22 -5.31 5.36
CA GLY A 117 -6.52 -4.89 5.86
C GLY A 117 -7.17 -5.88 6.83
N SER A 118 -6.64 -7.12 6.91
CA SER A 118 -7.02 -8.12 7.91
C SER A 118 -6.35 -7.92 9.27
N SER A 119 -5.36 -7.02 9.38
CA SER A 119 -4.68 -6.74 10.64
C SER A 119 -5.64 -6.10 11.64
N THR A 120 -5.78 -6.73 12.81
CA THR A 120 -6.53 -6.22 13.97
C THR A 120 -5.95 -4.88 14.41
N TYR A 121 -4.63 -4.80 14.56
CA TYR A 121 -3.92 -3.57 14.88
C TYR A 121 -4.26 -2.40 13.93
N LEU A 122 -4.22 -2.65 12.62
CA LEU A 122 -4.57 -1.60 11.64
C LEU A 122 -6.04 -1.17 11.77
N LEU A 123 -6.96 -2.12 11.93
CA LEU A 123 -8.39 -1.83 12.06
C LEU A 123 -8.65 -0.95 13.30
N ASP A 124 -8.05 -1.27 14.43
CA ASP A 124 -8.24 -0.52 15.67
C ASP A 124 -7.64 0.88 15.59
N ARG A 125 -6.51 1.04 14.89
CA ARG A 125 -5.93 2.35 14.62
C ARG A 125 -6.79 3.22 13.71
N VAL A 126 -7.41 2.63 12.68
CA VAL A 126 -8.36 3.35 11.82
C VAL A 126 -9.62 3.73 12.60
N LYS A 127 -10.15 2.83 13.46
CA LYS A 127 -11.28 3.13 14.35
C LYS A 127 -10.96 4.25 15.33
N GLN A 128 -9.77 4.23 15.95
CA GLN A 128 -9.35 5.26 16.87
C GLN A 128 -9.27 6.64 16.20
N GLU A 129 -8.74 6.71 14.97
CA GLU A 129 -8.53 7.98 14.27
C GLU A 129 -9.81 8.53 13.62
N PHE A 130 -10.67 7.66 13.09
CA PHE A 130 -11.81 8.09 12.27
C PHE A 130 -13.18 7.73 12.84
N GLY A 131 -13.26 6.95 13.93
CA GLY A 131 -14.52 6.48 14.51
C GLY A 131 -15.43 7.60 15.04
N GLY A 132 -14.86 8.76 15.39
CA GLY A 132 -15.65 9.94 15.75
C GLY A 132 -16.36 10.61 14.57
N VAL A 133 -15.91 10.36 13.33
CA VAL A 133 -16.43 11.00 12.10
C VAL A 133 -17.19 10.00 11.23
N ILE A 134 -16.70 8.76 11.14
CA ILE A 134 -17.24 7.71 10.28
C ILE A 134 -17.96 6.67 11.14
N LYS A 135 -19.24 6.46 10.86
CA LYS A 135 -20.10 5.56 11.65
C LYS A 135 -19.73 4.09 11.52
N THR A 136 -19.30 3.65 10.35
CA THR A 136 -19.02 2.24 10.08
C THR A 136 -17.58 2.05 9.64
N ILE A 137 -16.77 1.41 10.47
CA ILE A 137 -15.39 1.01 10.15
C ILE A 137 -15.27 -0.48 10.45
N ALA A 138 -15.15 -1.30 9.41
CA ALA A 138 -15.16 -2.75 9.55
C ALA A 138 -14.27 -3.44 8.53
N ALA A 139 -13.82 -4.65 8.86
CA ALA A 139 -13.31 -5.60 7.87
C ALA A 139 -14.44 -6.59 7.51
N PRO A 140 -14.62 -6.96 6.24
CA PRO A 140 -15.52 -8.05 5.87
C PRO A 140 -14.99 -9.38 6.42
N HIS A 141 -15.79 -10.45 6.37
CA HIS A 141 -15.40 -11.75 6.94
C HIS A 141 -14.09 -12.33 6.37
N ARG A 142 -13.82 -12.09 5.08
CA ARG A 142 -12.59 -12.54 4.39
C ARG A 142 -11.97 -11.36 3.63
N PRO A 143 -11.30 -10.44 4.33
CA PRO A 143 -10.73 -9.22 3.73
C PRO A 143 -9.72 -9.54 2.62
N GLU A 144 -8.95 -10.62 2.74
CA GLU A 144 -7.98 -11.08 1.77
C GLU A 144 -8.61 -11.51 0.44
N MET A 145 -9.85 -12.00 0.45
CA MET A 145 -10.57 -12.43 -0.76
C MET A 145 -11.55 -11.38 -1.29
N ALA A 146 -11.81 -10.31 -0.53
CA ALA A 146 -12.86 -9.33 -0.84
C ALA A 146 -12.75 -8.77 -2.26
N VAL A 147 -11.53 -8.55 -2.76
CA VAL A 147 -11.27 -8.03 -4.12
C VAL A 147 -11.67 -9.05 -5.19
N VAL A 148 -11.26 -10.31 -5.04
CA VAL A 148 -11.56 -11.39 -6.01
C VAL A 148 -13.05 -11.68 -6.00
N CYS A 149 -13.67 -11.81 -4.82
CA CYS A 149 -15.11 -11.97 -4.70
C CYS A 149 -15.86 -10.80 -5.36
N GLY A 150 -15.43 -9.57 -5.10
CA GLY A 150 -16.00 -8.37 -5.73
C GLY A 150 -15.89 -8.38 -7.25
N ALA A 151 -14.78 -8.89 -7.81
CA ALA A 151 -14.61 -9.05 -9.25
C ALA A 151 -15.58 -10.09 -9.85
N VAL A 152 -15.77 -11.23 -9.18
CA VAL A 152 -16.75 -12.25 -9.59
C VAL A 152 -18.17 -11.67 -9.57
N TYR A 153 -18.54 -10.96 -8.49
CA TYR A 153 -19.85 -10.29 -8.42
C TYR A 153 -20.04 -9.24 -9.52
N ALA A 154 -19.00 -8.46 -9.84
CA ALA A 154 -19.05 -7.50 -10.94
C ALA A 154 -19.20 -8.18 -12.30
N GLY A 155 -18.60 -9.36 -12.51
CA GLY A 155 -18.79 -10.16 -13.73
C GLY A 155 -20.18 -10.77 -13.85
N LEU A 156 -20.73 -11.27 -12.74
CA LEU A 156 -22.09 -11.84 -12.69
C LEU A 156 -23.17 -10.77 -12.86
N ASN A 157 -22.95 -9.56 -12.35
CA ASN A 157 -23.84 -8.42 -12.52
C ASN A 157 -23.07 -7.17 -12.99
N PRO A 158 -22.80 -7.06 -14.30
CA PRO A 158 -22.08 -5.91 -14.87
C PRO A 158 -22.78 -4.57 -14.66
N ARG A 159 -24.09 -4.58 -14.38
CA ARG A 159 -24.91 -3.38 -14.12
C ARG A 159 -24.76 -2.86 -12.69
N ALA A 160 -24.15 -3.62 -11.79
CA ALA A 160 -23.93 -3.20 -10.40
C ALA A 160 -23.02 -1.97 -10.29
N VAL A 161 -22.05 -1.81 -11.20
CA VAL A 161 -21.17 -0.64 -11.25
C VAL A 161 -21.63 0.30 -12.37
N THR A 162 -22.26 1.40 -12.00
CA THR A 162 -22.86 2.34 -12.97
C THR A 162 -21.88 3.37 -13.52
N SER A 163 -20.83 3.70 -12.76
CA SER A 163 -19.84 4.68 -13.17
C SER A 163 -18.50 4.49 -12.45
N ARG A 164 -17.44 5.04 -13.05
CA ARG A 164 -16.09 5.12 -12.46
C ARG A 164 -15.55 6.54 -12.58
N ILE A 165 -14.62 6.88 -11.71
CA ILE A 165 -13.95 8.19 -11.70
C ILE A 165 -12.49 7.99 -12.09
N THR A 166 -11.97 8.81 -12.99
CA THR A 166 -10.58 8.76 -13.43
C THR A 166 -9.65 9.32 -12.37
N ARG A 167 -8.65 8.52 -11.98
CA ARG A 167 -7.66 8.94 -10.97
C ARG A 167 -6.62 9.92 -11.50
N ARG A 168 -6.42 9.96 -12.82
CA ARG A 168 -5.40 10.76 -13.50
C ARG A 168 -5.98 11.40 -14.74
N CYS A 169 -5.33 12.48 -15.18
CA CYS A 169 -5.55 13.05 -16.49
C CYS A 169 -4.93 12.10 -17.53
N TYR A 170 -5.69 11.77 -18.57
CA TYR A 170 -5.20 11.01 -19.72
C TYR A 170 -5.21 11.95 -20.92
N SER A 171 -4.04 12.18 -21.49
CA SER A 171 -3.84 13.07 -22.64
C SER A 171 -2.84 12.47 -23.60
N THR A 172 -2.94 12.82 -24.87
CA THR A 172 -1.95 12.48 -25.90
C THR A 172 -1.20 13.73 -26.31
N ASP A 173 0.07 13.55 -26.68
CA ASP A 173 0.86 14.61 -27.31
C ASP A 173 0.36 14.80 -28.76
N VAL A 174 0.10 16.05 -29.12
CA VAL A 174 -0.28 16.45 -30.47
C VAL A 174 0.48 17.70 -30.90
N ILE A 175 0.65 17.82 -32.22
CA ILE A 175 1.18 19.03 -32.87
C ILE A 175 -0.01 19.81 -33.41
N LEU A 176 -0.28 20.99 -32.83
CA LEU A 176 -1.41 21.86 -33.21
C LEU A 176 -0.93 23.27 -33.57
N PRO A 177 -1.73 24.09 -34.29
CA PRO A 177 -1.38 25.48 -34.55
C PRO A 177 -1.12 26.26 -33.26
N PHE A 178 -0.06 27.07 -33.25
CA PHE A 178 0.37 27.82 -32.06
C PHE A 178 -0.63 28.95 -31.74
N ILE A 179 -1.12 28.98 -30.50
CA ILE A 179 -2.04 30.01 -30.00
C ILE A 179 -1.29 30.95 -29.07
N ASN A 180 -1.15 32.20 -29.50
CA ASN A 180 -0.46 33.23 -28.73
C ASN A 180 -1.20 33.53 -27.41
N GLY A 181 -0.48 33.55 -26.29
CA GLY A 181 -1.03 33.75 -24.95
C GLY A 181 -1.55 32.50 -24.23
N VAL A 182 -1.64 31.35 -24.92
CA VAL A 182 -2.02 30.05 -24.33
C VAL A 182 -0.85 29.08 -24.38
N ASP A 183 -0.21 28.96 -25.53
CA ASP A 183 0.90 28.04 -25.74
C ASP A 183 2.23 28.66 -25.29
N PRO A 184 3.12 27.92 -24.61
CA PRO A 184 4.44 28.41 -24.23
C PRO A 184 5.28 28.73 -25.47
N ILE A 185 5.84 29.94 -25.54
CA ILE A 185 6.70 30.37 -26.67
C ILE A 185 7.88 29.43 -26.88
N THR A 186 8.36 28.77 -25.82
CA THR A 186 9.44 27.78 -25.87
C THR A 186 9.12 26.53 -26.70
N LEU A 187 7.83 26.22 -26.89
CA LEU A 187 7.35 25.08 -27.67
C LEU A 187 6.91 25.47 -29.08
N LYS A 188 7.06 26.74 -29.44
CA LYS A 188 6.77 27.28 -30.77
C LYS A 188 7.77 26.73 -31.78
N ASN A 189 7.26 26.23 -32.90
CA ASN A 189 8.05 25.71 -34.01
C ASN A 189 7.48 26.24 -35.33
N ASP A 190 8.28 27.03 -36.04
CA ASP A 190 7.93 27.59 -37.34
C ASP A 190 8.15 26.53 -38.43
N ARG A 191 7.06 26.05 -39.04
CA ARG A 191 7.09 25.05 -40.12
C ARG A 191 6.60 25.65 -41.44
N ILE A 192 6.81 24.94 -42.54
CA ILE A 192 6.42 25.35 -43.91
C ILE A 192 4.91 25.68 -43.99
N ASN A 193 4.08 24.98 -43.19
CA ASN A 193 2.62 25.16 -43.17
C ASN A 193 2.13 26.12 -42.06
N GLY A 194 3.03 26.90 -41.44
CA GLY A 194 2.72 27.86 -40.38
C GLY A 194 3.36 27.53 -39.04
N VAL A 195 3.03 28.35 -38.04
CA VAL A 195 3.56 28.24 -36.68
C VAL A 195 2.78 27.18 -35.90
N MET A 196 3.48 26.16 -35.42
CA MET A 196 2.90 25.05 -34.65
C MET A 196 3.44 25.05 -33.21
N CYS A 197 2.67 24.53 -32.27
CA CYS A 197 3.12 24.17 -30.93
C CYS A 197 3.45 22.68 -30.91
N GLN A 198 4.65 22.31 -30.47
CA GLN A 198 5.00 20.93 -30.16
C GLN A 198 4.62 20.59 -28.72
N ASN A 199 4.42 19.30 -28.41
CA ASN A 199 4.15 18.82 -27.05
C ASN A 199 2.87 19.41 -26.43
N ARG A 200 1.87 19.71 -27.26
CA ARG A 200 0.57 20.17 -26.75
C ARG A 200 -0.23 18.95 -26.29
N PHE A 201 -0.75 18.99 -25.08
CA PHE A 201 -1.55 17.90 -24.54
C PHE A 201 -3.01 18.03 -24.99
N ASP A 202 -3.46 17.09 -25.81
CA ASP A 202 -4.89 16.91 -26.09
C ASP A 202 -5.49 15.99 -25.04
N THR A 203 -6.42 16.53 -24.24
CA THR A 203 -6.94 15.85 -23.04
C THR A 203 -8.11 14.95 -23.38
N LEU A 204 -7.88 13.64 -23.33
CA LEU A 204 -8.92 12.61 -23.53
C LEU A 204 -9.82 12.51 -22.30
N SER A 205 -9.24 12.63 -21.10
CA SER A 205 -9.97 12.63 -19.85
C SER A 205 -9.27 13.44 -18.79
N GLU A 206 -10.01 14.31 -18.13
CA GLU A 206 -9.54 15.03 -16.95
C GLU A 206 -9.52 14.12 -15.71
N LYS A 207 -8.74 14.55 -14.71
CA LYS A 207 -8.76 13.94 -13.37
C LYS A 207 -10.13 14.18 -12.72
N ASP A 208 -10.59 13.20 -11.95
CA ASP A 208 -11.85 13.24 -11.19
C ASP A 208 -13.13 13.31 -12.07
N LYS A 209 -12.99 13.09 -13.38
CA LYS A 209 -14.11 13.00 -14.32
C LYS A 209 -14.83 11.66 -14.16
N ARG A 210 -16.16 11.72 -14.06
CA ARG A 210 -17.03 10.54 -13.94
C ARG A 210 -17.42 10.02 -15.32
N PHE A 211 -17.16 8.74 -15.57
CA PHE A 211 -17.59 8.02 -16.77
C PHE A 211 -18.69 7.03 -16.41
N LYS A 212 -19.82 7.11 -17.10
CA LYS A 212 -20.84 6.06 -17.02
C LYS A 212 -20.33 4.84 -17.75
N LEU A 213 -20.38 3.68 -17.10
CA LEU A 213 -20.12 2.42 -17.78
C LEU A 213 -21.38 2.11 -18.59
N MET A 214 -21.28 2.23 -19.92
CA MET A 214 -22.34 1.73 -20.79
C MET A 214 -22.45 0.22 -20.59
N SER A 215 -23.68 -0.31 -20.61
CA SER A 215 -23.90 -1.75 -20.62
C SER A 215 -23.04 -2.35 -21.72
N ALA A 216 -22.04 -3.16 -21.36
CA ALA A 216 -21.26 -3.88 -22.33
C ALA A 216 -22.24 -4.69 -23.20
N SER A 217 -22.35 -4.34 -24.48
CA SER A 217 -22.63 -5.39 -25.44
C SER A 217 -21.47 -6.37 -25.33
N PRO A 218 -21.73 -7.68 -25.29
CA PRO A 218 -20.75 -8.72 -24.91
C PRO A 218 -19.67 -8.97 -25.99
N SER A 219 -19.19 -7.94 -26.68
CA SER A 219 -18.45 -8.13 -27.93
C SER A 219 -17.01 -7.65 -27.93
N ARG A 220 -16.54 -6.82 -26.98
CA ARG A 220 -15.15 -6.31 -27.03
C ARG A 220 -14.55 -6.03 -25.66
N ILE A 221 -13.94 -7.06 -25.10
CA ILE A 221 -12.87 -6.92 -24.12
C ILE A 221 -11.57 -6.97 -24.93
N PHE A 222 -10.87 -5.84 -25.03
CA PHE A 222 -9.44 -5.87 -25.36
C PHE A 222 -8.68 -5.99 -24.04
N LEU A 223 -7.96 -7.10 -23.90
CA LEU A 223 -6.97 -7.36 -22.86
C LEU A 223 -5.79 -6.40 -22.97
#